data_AF-A0A7S3MP50-F1
#
_entry.id   AF-A0A7S3MP50-F1
#
_cell.length_a   1.000
_cell.length_b   1.000
_cell.length_c   1.000
_cell.angle_alpha   90.00
_cell.angle_beta   90.00
_cell.angle_gamma   90.00
#
_symmetry.space_group_name_H-M   'P 1'
#
loop_
_entity.id
_entity.type
_entity.pdbx_description
1 polymer ?
#
loop_
_entity_poly.entity_id
_entity_poly.type
_entity_poly.pdbx_seq_one_letter_code
_entity_poly.pdbx_strand_id
1 'polypeptide(L)'
;GDGTTSVVILAAELLKRANELIKNSIHPTSVMSGYRLAMKESIKFIKDQLVVRTDKLGRDIPFQIAKTTLSSKIFGRESDFFANMAVDAMAMVKEVNPETGKAFYPIKSVGILKQHGGSAKDSTLIN
;
A
#
# COMPACT_ATOMS: atom_id res chain seq x y z
N GLY A 1 -0.49 -3.57 6.06
CA GLY A 1 -0.36 -2.36 5.23
C GLY A 1 0.87 -2.48 4.36
N ASP A 2 0.95 -1.70 3.29
CA ASP A 2 2.12 -1.64 2.40
C ASP A 2 3.15 -0.59 2.87
N GLY A 3 4.40 -0.67 2.40
CA GLY A 3 5.42 0.35 2.64
C GLY A 3 6.03 0.39 4.06
N THR A 4 5.86 -0.66 4.87
CA THR A 4 6.40 -0.73 6.24
C THR A 4 7.92 -0.64 6.29
N THR A 5 8.63 -1.21 5.32
CA THR A 5 10.09 -1.08 5.21
C THR A 5 10.48 0.34 4.81
N SER A 6 9.80 0.90 3.80
CA SER A 6 10.10 2.22 3.26
C SER A 6 9.94 3.33 4.30
N VAL A 7 8.88 3.28 5.13
CA VAL A 7 8.65 4.31 6.17
C VAL A 7 9.75 4.30 7.24
N VAL A 8 10.27 3.13 7.60
CA VAL A 8 11.36 3.01 8.58
C VAL A 8 12.65 3.58 8.00
N ILE A 9 13.00 3.23 6.76
CA ILE A 9 14.20 3.73 6.09
C ILE A 9 14.13 5.25 5.91
N LEU A 10 12.98 5.77 5.47
CA LEU A 10 12.77 7.20 5.29
C LEU A 10 12.92 7.96 6.62
N ALA A 11 12.32 7.45 7.70
CA ALA A 11 12.45 8.05 9.03
C ALA A 11 13.90 8.05 9.53
N ALA A 12 14.63 6.95 9.34
CA ALA A 12 16.03 6.84 9.72
C ALA A 12 16.91 7.87 8.98
N GLU A 13 16.71 8.03 7.66
CA GLU A 13 17.48 9.00 6.88
C GLU A 13 17.11 10.45 7.26
N LEU A 14 15.83 10.75 7.49
CA LEU A 14 15.40 12.09 7.94
C LEU A 14 16.05 12.47 9.28
N LEU A 15 16.17 11.53 10.22
CA LEU A 15 16.82 11.73 11.51
C LEU A 15 18.34 11.93 11.35
N LYS A 16 18.99 11.12 10.52
CA LYS A 16 20.43 11.26 10.22
C LYS A 16 20.75 12.64 9.66
N ARG A 17 19.97 13.10 8.67
CA ARG A 17 20.14 14.43 8.06
C ARG A 17 19.80 15.57 9.02
N ALA A 18 18.77 15.42 9.84
CA ALA A 18 18.47 16.39 10.88
C ALA A 18 19.63 16.56 11.86
N ASN A 19 20.28 15.46 12.25
CA ASN A 19 21.46 15.51 13.13
C ASN A 19 22.65 16.23 12.48
N GLU A 20 22.89 16.05 11.17
CA GLU A 20 23.91 16.80 10.42
C GLU A 20 23.62 18.32 10.45
N LEU A 21 22.37 18.72 10.25
CA LEU A 21 21.96 20.14 10.31
C LEU A 21 22.15 20.74 11.71
N ILE A 22 21.83 19.99 12.76
CA ILE A 22 22.01 20.43 14.14
C ILE A 22 23.50 20.60 14.47
N LYS A 23 24.37 19.70 13.99
CA LYS A 23 25.83 19.84 14.12
C LYS A 23 26.36 21.10 13.42
N ASN A 24 25.69 21.56 12.37
CA ASN A 24 25.97 22.82 11.69
C ASN A 24 25.30 24.04 12.36
N SER A 25 25.01 23.95 13.67
CA SER A 25 24.44 25.02 14.49
C SER A 25 23.03 25.49 14.09
N ILE A 26 22.27 24.68 13.34
CA ILE A 26 20.86 24.98 13.04
C ILE A 26 19.99 24.51 14.21
N HIS A 27 19.15 25.41 14.74
CA HIS A 27 18.26 25.07 15.84
C HIS A 27 17.25 23.97 15.45
N PRO A 28 17.03 22.92 16.27
CA PRO A 28 16.13 21.81 15.92
C PRO A 28 14.72 22.23 15.51
N THR A 29 14.17 23.27 16.15
CA THR A 29 12.84 23.84 15.80
C THR A 29 12.76 24.33 14.35
N SER A 30 13.86 24.89 13.82
CA SER A 30 13.93 25.33 12.43
C SER A 30 13.91 24.14 11.47
N VAL A 31 14.64 23.07 11.79
CA VAL A 31 14.62 21.82 11.00
C VAL A 31 13.23 21.20 10.98
N MET A 32 12.57 21.10 12.15
CA MET A 32 11.21 20.57 12.24
C MET A 32 10.21 21.40 11.42
N SER A 33 10.32 22.72 11.46
CA SER A 33 9.46 23.63 10.70
C SER A 33 9.67 23.46 9.19
N GLY A 34 10.92 23.32 8.76
CA GLY A 34 11.27 23.03 7.37
C GLY A 34 10.70 21.70 6.87
N TYR A 35 10.84 20.63 7.65
CA TYR A 35 10.27 19.31 7.31
C TYR A 35 8.74 19.34 7.23
N ARG A 36 8.06 20.06 8.13
CA ARG A 36 6.59 20.21 8.06
C ARG A 36 6.15 20.95 6.79
N LEU A 37 6.87 22.00 6.39
CA LEU A 37 6.59 22.72 5.15
C LEU A 37 6.81 21.83 3.93
N ALA A 38 7.96 21.15 3.87
CA ALA A 38 8.29 20.23 2.78
C ALA A 38 7.26 19.09 2.66
N MET A 39 6.80 18.54 3.78
CA MET A 39 5.76 17.50 3.81
C MET A 39 4.45 18.02 3.20
N LYS A 40 4.02 19.24 3.55
CA LYS A 40 2.78 19.83 3.03
C LYS A 40 2.83 19.99 1.51
N GLU A 41 3.91 20.55 0.97
CA GLU A 41 4.08 20.72 -0.47
C GLU A 41 4.23 19.39 -1.19
N SER A 42 4.93 18.42 -0.59
CA SER A 42 5.03 17.05 -1.14
C SER A 42 3.68 16.36 -1.24
N ILE A 43 2.84 16.45 -0.20
CA ILE A 43 1.49 15.87 -0.22
C ILE A 43 0.63 16.54 -1.30
N LYS A 44 0.73 17.87 -1.45
CA LYS A 44 0.02 18.61 -2.49
C LYS A 44 0.45 18.13 -3.88
N PHE A 45 1.75 18.05 -4.14
CA PHE A 45 2.29 17.56 -5.40
C PHE A 45 1.82 16.14 -5.73
N ILE A 46 1.86 15.22 -4.76
CA ILE A 46 1.37 13.85 -4.94
C ILE A 46 -0.10 13.85 -5.37
N LYS A 47 -0.95 14.60 -4.68
CA LYS A 47 -2.39 14.69 -4.97
C LYS A 47 -2.67 15.27 -6.36
N ASP A 48 -1.92 16.28 -6.75
CA ASP A 48 -2.19 17.03 -7.99
C ASP A 48 -1.59 16.36 -9.23
N GLN A 49 -0.46 15.66 -9.10
CA GLN A 49 0.33 15.19 -10.25
C GLN A 49 0.44 13.66 -10.36
N LEU A 50 0.32 12.92 -9.25
CA LEU A 50 0.61 11.48 -9.23
C LEU A 50 -0.63 10.60 -8.99
N VAL A 51 -1.73 11.16 -8.49
CA VAL A 51 -2.94 10.40 -8.21
C VAL A 51 -3.72 10.15 -9.51
N VAL A 52 -3.87 8.89 -9.86
CA VAL A 52 -4.76 8.44 -10.94
C VAL A 52 -6.09 8.00 -10.33
N ARG A 53 -7.20 8.59 -10.77
CA ARG A 53 -8.54 8.21 -10.32
C ARG A 53 -8.88 6.81 -10.83
N THR A 54 -9.30 5.92 -9.93
CA THR A 54 -9.58 4.51 -10.23
C THR A 54 -11.01 4.25 -10.67
N ASP A 55 -11.87 5.28 -10.68
CA ASP A 55 -13.31 5.21 -10.95
C ASP A 55 -13.68 4.57 -12.31
N LYS A 56 -12.73 4.51 -13.25
CA LYS A 56 -12.87 3.92 -14.60
C LYS A 56 -11.85 2.82 -14.90
N LEU A 57 -11.05 2.42 -13.92
CA LEU A 57 -9.98 1.45 -14.15
C LEU A 57 -10.54 0.04 -14.01
N GLY A 58 -10.42 -0.75 -15.08
CA GLY A 58 -10.83 -2.15 -15.09
C GLY A 58 -9.99 -3.02 -14.16
N ARG A 59 -10.33 -4.32 -14.12
CA ARG A 59 -9.69 -5.34 -13.25
C ARG A 59 -8.16 -5.40 -13.37
N ASP A 60 -7.60 -4.98 -14.49
CA ASP A 60 -6.16 -5.01 -14.75
C ASP A 60 -5.36 -4.15 -13.77
N ILE A 61 -5.88 -2.99 -13.34
CA ILE A 61 -5.15 -2.12 -12.42
C ILE A 61 -5.05 -2.74 -11.02
N PRO A 62 -6.14 -3.18 -10.38
CA PRO A 62 -6.05 -3.95 -9.13
C PRO A 62 -5.11 -5.15 -9.22
N PHE A 63 -5.10 -5.85 -10.37
CA PHE A 63 -4.19 -6.97 -10.60
C PHE A 63 -2.72 -6.53 -10.60
N GLN A 64 -2.35 -5.48 -11.34
CA GLN A 64 -0.98 -4.96 -11.37
C GLN A 64 -0.53 -4.43 -10.00
N ILE A 65 -1.44 -3.80 -9.24
CA ILE A 65 -1.17 -3.33 -7.87
C ILE A 65 -0.89 -4.55 -6.97
N ALA A 66 -1.77 -5.56 -6.98
CA ALA A 66 -1.60 -6.77 -6.18
C ALA A 66 -0.29 -7.49 -6.52
N LYS A 67 0.04 -7.63 -7.81
CA LYS A 67 1.30 -8.22 -8.29
C LYS A 67 2.51 -7.46 -7.77
N THR A 68 2.50 -6.13 -7.83
CA THR A 68 3.58 -5.28 -7.31
C THR A 68 3.78 -5.51 -5.81
N THR A 69 2.69 -5.53 -5.03
CA THR A 69 2.73 -5.79 -3.58
C THR A 69 3.24 -7.20 -3.22
N LEU A 70 3.02 -8.20 -4.09
CA LEU A 70 3.47 -9.57 -3.87
C LEU A 70 4.93 -9.80 -4.29
N SER A 71 5.46 -8.99 -5.21
CA SER A 71 6.79 -9.18 -5.80
C SER A 71 7.94 -9.18 -4.78
N SER A 72 7.82 -8.43 -3.68
CA SER A 72 8.81 -8.36 -2.61
C SER A 72 8.61 -9.41 -1.50
N LYS A 73 7.68 -10.36 -1.68
CA LYS A 73 7.33 -11.39 -0.70
C LYS A 73 7.67 -12.79 -1.22
N ILE A 74 7.51 -13.80 -0.34
CA ILE A 74 7.71 -15.23 -0.64
C ILE A 74 6.95 -15.69 -1.90
N PHE A 75 5.78 -15.10 -2.16
CA PHE A 75 4.94 -15.41 -3.32
C PHE A 75 5.33 -14.68 -4.61
N GLY A 76 6.51 -14.05 -4.68
CA GLY A 76 6.93 -13.31 -5.88
C GLY A 76 6.96 -14.18 -7.15
N ARG A 77 7.34 -15.46 -7.03
CA ARG A 77 7.40 -16.42 -8.14
C ARG A 77 6.02 -16.81 -8.67
N GLU A 78 5.02 -16.89 -7.79
CA GLU A 78 3.62 -17.20 -8.11
C GLU A 78 2.73 -15.94 -8.03
N SER A 79 3.32 -14.76 -8.21
CA SER A 79 2.62 -13.48 -7.98
C SER A 79 1.39 -13.32 -8.88
N ASP A 80 1.43 -13.81 -10.12
CA ASP A 80 0.27 -13.77 -11.04
C ASP A 80 -0.91 -14.61 -10.54
N PHE A 81 -0.62 -15.78 -9.97
CA PHE A 81 -1.65 -16.68 -9.45
C PHE A 81 -2.35 -16.08 -8.23
N PHE A 82 -1.56 -15.65 -7.24
CA PHE A 82 -2.09 -15.06 -6.01
C PHE A 82 -2.69 -13.66 -6.23
N ALA A 83 -2.18 -12.88 -7.19
CA ALA A 83 -2.79 -11.59 -7.53
C ALA A 83 -4.19 -11.76 -8.12
N ASN A 84 -4.39 -12.74 -9.02
CA ASN A 84 -5.73 -13.04 -9.54
C ASN A 84 -6.70 -13.45 -8.42
N MET A 85 -6.28 -14.40 -7.58
CA MET A 85 -7.09 -14.87 -6.46
C MET A 85 -7.47 -13.74 -5.49
N ALA A 86 -6.52 -12.87 -5.15
CA ALA A 86 -6.76 -11.74 -4.27
C ALA A 86 -7.75 -10.73 -4.88
N VAL A 87 -7.61 -10.40 -6.16
CA VAL A 87 -8.53 -9.47 -6.85
C VAL A 87 -9.94 -10.04 -6.91
N ASP A 88 -10.08 -11.33 -7.22
CA ASP A 88 -11.38 -11.99 -7.32
C ASP A 88 -12.06 -12.08 -5.95
N ALA A 89 -11.34 -12.47 -4.90
CA ALA A 89 -11.85 -12.47 -3.53
C ALA A 89 -12.31 -11.08 -3.06
N MET A 90 -11.52 -10.03 -3.36
CA MET A 90 -11.87 -8.66 -3.01
C MET A 90 -13.08 -8.14 -3.80
N ALA A 91 -13.28 -8.58 -5.04
CA ALA A 91 -14.44 -8.22 -5.83
C ALA A 91 -15.74 -8.81 -5.24
N MET A 92 -15.69 -9.99 -4.64
CA MET A 92 -16.85 -10.66 -4.02
C MET A 92 -17.33 -9.99 -2.74
N VAL A 93 -16.42 -9.38 -1.98
CA VAL A 93 -16.75 -8.67 -0.71
C VAL A 93 -17.06 -7.18 -0.91
N LYS A 94 -17.29 -6.75 -2.15
CA LYS A 94 -17.61 -5.36 -2.44
C LYS A 94 -18.98 -5.01 -1.85
N GLU A 95 -19.00 -4.08 -0.91
CA GLU A 95 -20.22 -3.51 -0.34
C GLU A 95 -20.36 -2.05 -0.75
N VAL A 96 -21.59 -1.57 -0.88
CA VAL A 96 -21.89 -0.16 -1.15
C VAL A 96 -22.61 0.41 0.06
N ASN A 97 -22.05 1.47 0.64
CA ASN A 97 -22.70 2.15 1.73
C ASN A 97 -24.00 2.81 1.22
N PRO A 98 -25.18 2.47 1.78
CA PRO A 98 -26.48 2.94 1.27
C PRO A 98 -26.67 4.46 1.36
N GLU A 99 -26.03 5.11 2.32
CA GLU A 99 -26.20 6.55 2.60
C GLU A 99 -25.26 7.42 1.74
N THR A 100 -24.05 6.91 1.46
CA THR A 100 -23.00 7.69 0.76
C THR A 100 -22.78 7.25 -0.68
N GLY A 101 -23.32 6.10 -1.08
CA GLY A 101 -23.11 5.49 -2.40
C GLY A 101 -21.66 5.04 -2.65
N LYS A 102 -20.78 5.10 -1.64
CA LYS A 102 -19.36 4.74 -1.77
C LYS A 102 -19.18 3.24 -1.59
N ALA A 103 -18.44 2.63 -2.52
CA ALA A 103 -17.99 1.26 -2.38
C ALA A 103 -16.93 1.17 -1.28
N PHE A 104 -17.04 0.17 -0.42
CA PHE A 104 -16.01 -0.20 0.55
C PHE A 104 -15.80 -1.71 0.53
N TYR A 105 -14.65 -2.13 1.04
CA TYR A 105 -14.19 -3.51 0.99
C TYR A 105 -13.79 -3.96 2.40
N PRO A 106 -14.62 -4.74 3.10
CA PRO A 106 -14.32 -5.18 4.46
C PRO A 106 -13.26 -6.28 4.44
N ILE A 107 -12.07 -5.96 4.96
CA ILE A 107 -10.90 -6.85 4.96
C ILE A 107 -11.19 -8.17 5.70
N LYS A 108 -11.99 -8.12 6.77
CA LYS A 108 -12.32 -9.29 7.59
C LYS A 108 -13.29 -10.25 6.92
N SER A 109 -13.93 -9.85 5.81
CA SER A 109 -14.89 -10.69 5.10
C SER A 109 -14.22 -11.77 4.24
N VAL A 110 -12.90 -11.65 3.97
CA VAL A 110 -12.13 -12.69 3.30
C VAL A 110 -11.54 -13.65 4.34
N GLY A 111 -12.10 -14.84 4.44
CA GLY A 111 -11.58 -15.91 5.29
C GLY A 111 -10.34 -16.57 4.68
N ILE A 112 -9.29 -16.79 5.47
CA ILE A 112 -8.07 -17.49 5.05
C ILE A 112 -7.96 -18.79 5.83
N LEU A 113 -8.21 -19.91 5.17
CA LEU A 113 -7.99 -21.25 5.72
C LEU A 113 -6.61 -21.75 5.32
N LYS A 114 -5.84 -22.24 6.29
CA LYS A 114 -4.49 -22.77 6.08
C LYS A 114 -4.53 -24.29 6.21
N GLN A 115 -4.29 -24.99 5.11
CA GLN A 115 -4.13 -26.43 5.10
C GLN A 115 -2.69 -26.75 4.70
N HIS A 116 -2.00 -27.57 5.49
CA HIS A 116 -0.67 -28.04 5.15
C HIS A 116 -0.75 -29.24 4.20
N GLY A 117 0.15 -29.26 3.20
CA GLY A 117 0.18 -30.27 2.14
C GLY A 117 0.01 -29.62 0.75
N GLY A 118 0.40 -30.35 -0.30
CA GLY A 118 0.33 -29.86 -1.68
C GLY A 118 1.35 -28.77 -2.04
N SER A 119 1.18 -28.20 -3.22
CA SER A 119 1.90 -27.04 -3.74
C SER A 119 1.17 -25.74 -3.39
N ALA A 120 1.88 -24.61 -3.36
CA ALA A 120 1.26 -23.29 -3.19
C ALA A 120 0.19 -23.00 -4.25
N LYS A 121 0.36 -23.55 -5.47
CA LYS A 121 -0.60 -23.44 -6.57
C LYS A 121 -1.86 -24.29 -6.40
N ASP A 122 -1.90 -25.19 -5.43
CA ASP A 122 -3.09 -25.98 -5.10
C ASP A 122 -4.09 -25.16 -4.25
N SER A 123 -3.73 -23.93 -3.88
CA SER A 123 -4.63 -23.00 -3.18
C SER A 123 -5.82 -22.65 -4.07
N THR A 124 -7.04 -22.66 -3.54
CA THR A 124 -8.25 -22.32 -4.30
C THR A 124 -9.05 -21.24 -3.60
N LEU A 125 -9.70 -20.38 -4.39
CA LEU A 125 -10.75 -19.50 -3.89
C LEU A 125 -12.03 -20.33 -3.68
N ILE A 126 -12.59 -20.25 -2.48
CA ILE A 126 -13.86 -20.89 -2.12
C ILE A 126 -14.92 -19.78 -2.03
N ASN A 127 -16.05 -19.98 -2.72
CA ASN A 127 -17.16 -19.03 -2.77
C ASN A 127 -18.25 -19.36 -1.74
#